data_AF-A0A815TYC8-F1
#
_entry.id   AF-A0A815TYC8-F1
#
_cell.length_a   1.000
_cell.length_b   1.000
_cell.length_c   1.000
_cell.angle_alpha   90.00
_cell.angle_beta   90.00
_cell.angle_gamma   90.00
#
_symmetry.space_group_name_H-M   'P 1'
#
loop_
_entity.id
_entity.type
_entity.pdbx_description
1 polymer ?
#
loop_
_entity_poly.entity_id
_entity_poly.type
_entity_poly.pdbx_seq_one_letter_code
_entity_poly.pdbx_strand_id
1 'polypeptide(L)' 'MTETNKSLKDIEKEDLKGQSLQGPSTAKEVYRYLQANNLLDRFPLFRDAHLICEHKIKPQVFIDNLGAHPEFEQKTQKRL' A
#
# COMPACT_ATOMS: atom_id res chain seq x y z
N MET A 1 13.97 -11.98 -1.74
CA MET A 1 12.78 -11.33 -1.15
C MET A 1 13.20 -10.98 0.27
N THR A 2 13.55 -9.72 0.53
CA THR A 2 14.17 -9.33 1.81
C THR A 2 13.10 -9.30 2.90
N GLU A 3 13.10 -10.35 3.72
CA GLU A 3 12.41 -10.39 5.00
C GLU A 3 13.07 -9.39 5.95
N THR A 4 12.57 -8.18 5.99
CA THR A 4 12.99 -7.23 7.01
C THR A 4 11.77 -6.86 7.84
N ASN A 5 11.63 -7.53 8.99
CA ASN A 5 10.81 -7.09 10.14
C ASN A 5 11.38 -5.80 10.77
N LYS A 6 12.07 -4.96 9.99
CA LYS A 6 12.63 -3.69 10.44
C LYS A 6 11.52 -2.66 10.42
N SER A 7 11.47 -1.83 11.45
CA SER A 7 10.55 -0.70 11.46
C SER A 7 10.89 0.24 10.31
N LEU A 8 9.89 0.95 9.78
CA LEU A 8 10.11 1.99 8.77
C LEU A 8 11.17 3.01 9.22
N LYS A 9 11.26 3.27 10.55
CA LYS A 9 12.29 4.13 11.15
C LYS A 9 13.71 3.57 11.02
N ASP A 10 13.85 2.25 11.10
CA ASP A 10 15.15 1.59 10.97
C ASP A 10 15.59 1.61 9.51
N ILE A 11 14.66 1.42 8.57
CA ILE A 11 14.92 1.53 7.12
C ILE A 11 15.28 2.99 6.74
N GLU A 12 14.59 3.99 7.29
CA GLU A 12 14.93 5.41 7.11
C GLU A 12 16.37 5.74 7.52
N LYS A 13 16.81 5.14 8.63
CA LYS A 13 18.11 5.42 9.23
C LYS A 13 19.23 4.63 8.56
N GLU A 14 19.00 3.36 8.22
CA GLU A 14 20.02 2.45 7.72
C GLU A 14 20.12 2.46 6.18
N ASP A 15 18.98 2.42 5.48
CA ASP A 15 18.96 2.24 4.02
C ASP A 15 18.81 3.58 3.25
N LEU A 16 18.16 4.58 3.86
CA LEU A 16 17.85 5.86 3.21
C LEU A 16 18.79 7.01 3.59
N LYS A 17 19.83 6.74 4.41
CA LYS A 17 20.86 7.73 4.81
C LYS A 17 20.27 9.06 5.32
N GLY A 18 19.12 9.02 5.99
CA GLY A 18 18.46 10.21 6.55
C GLY A 18 17.49 10.93 5.61
N GLN A 19 17.16 10.39 4.44
CA GLN A 19 16.01 10.87 3.67
C GLN A 19 14.70 10.46 4.36
N SER A 20 13.81 11.43 4.56
CA SER A 20 12.51 11.19 5.21
C SER A 20 11.58 10.44 4.25
N LEU A 21 11.00 9.35 4.74
CA LEU A 21 10.08 8.53 3.97
C LEU A 21 8.72 9.23 3.95
N GLN A 22 8.52 10.09 2.94
CA GLN A 22 7.24 10.80 2.78
C GLN A 22 6.09 9.85 2.41
N GLY A 23 6.38 8.66 1.88
CA GLY A 23 5.37 7.66 1.50
C GLY A 23 4.44 7.26 2.66
N PRO A 24 4.96 6.72 3.77
CA PRO A 24 4.15 6.30 4.92
C PRO A 24 3.42 7.44 5.64
N SER A 25 4.05 8.62 5.78
CA SER A 25 3.41 9.77 6.42
C SER A 25 2.26 10.30 5.56
N THR A 26 2.46 10.43 4.26
CA THR A 26 1.42 10.83 3.30
C THR A 26 0.30 9.79 3.23
N ALA A 27 0.64 8.49 3.18
CA ALA A 27 -0.35 7.42 3.17
C ALA A 27 -1.26 7.46 4.41
N LYS A 28 -0.70 7.82 5.58
CA LYS A 28 -1.48 8.01 6.81
C LYS A 28 -2.43 9.22 6.74
N GLU A 29 -1.99 10.33 6.17
CA GLU A 29 -2.86 11.51 5.99
C GLU A 29 -3.98 11.24 4.99
N VAL A 30 -3.65 10.62 3.86
CA VAL A 30 -4.64 10.20 2.85
C VAL A 30 -5.64 9.22 3.45
N TYR A 31 -5.20 8.23 4.21
CA TYR A 31 -6.10 7.30 4.92
C TYR A 31 -7.06 8.04 5.85
N ARG A 32 -6.56 8.98 6.66
CA ARG A 32 -7.39 9.76 7.59
C ARG A 32 -8.43 10.60 6.84
N TYR A 33 -8.03 11.25 5.74
CA TYR A 33 -8.93 12.01 4.91
C TYR A 33 -10.03 11.13 4.30
N LEU A 34 -9.66 9.99 3.73
CA LEU A 34 -10.62 9.04 3.14
C LEU A 34 -11.55 8.46 4.20
N GLN A 35 -11.04 8.16 5.40
CA GLN A 35 -11.84 7.68 6.52
C GLN A 35 -12.87 8.72 6.97
N ALA A 36 -12.46 9.98 7.13
CA ALA A 36 -13.34 11.07 7.52
C ALA A 36 -14.48 11.32 6.52
N ASN A 37 -14.26 10.96 5.25
CA ASN A 37 -15.25 11.12 4.17
C ASN A 37 -15.99 9.81 3.81
N ASN A 38 -15.76 8.70 4.54
CA ASN A 38 -16.31 7.38 4.20
C ASN A 38 -15.98 6.92 2.77
N LEU A 39 -14.78 7.27 2.27
CA LEU A 39 -14.31 6.97 0.92
C LEU A 39 -13.31 5.80 0.85
N LEU A 40 -13.03 5.14 1.98
CA LEU A 40 -12.04 4.05 2.03
C LEU A 40 -12.37 2.89 1.08
N ASP A 41 -13.65 2.56 0.92
CA ASP A 41 -14.07 1.46 0.03
C ASP A 41 -13.99 1.84 -1.45
N ARG A 42 -14.08 3.14 -1.76
CA ARG A 42 -13.89 3.65 -3.12
C ARG A 42 -12.41 3.67 -3.53
N PHE A 43 -11.52 3.79 -2.54
CA PHE A 43 -10.08 3.91 -2.77
C PHE A 43 -9.29 2.86 -1.98
N PRO A 44 -9.50 1.56 -2.26
CA PRO A 44 -8.89 0.47 -1.50
C PRO A 44 -7.36 0.47 -1.59
N LEU A 45 -6.77 0.93 -2.70
CA LEU A 45 -5.31 0.99 -2.84
C LEU A 45 -4.65 1.95 -1.82
N PHE A 46 -5.21 3.14 -1.62
CA PHE A 46 -4.68 4.09 -0.62
C PHE A 46 -4.89 3.58 0.80
N ARG A 47 -6.03 2.91 1.05
CA ARG A 47 -6.31 2.23 2.31
C ARG A 47 -5.24 1.17 2.60
N ASP A 48 -5.01 0.27 1.65
CA ASP A 48 -4.15 -0.88 1.81
C ASP A 48 -2.67 -0.48 1.90
N ALA A 49 -2.24 0.53 1.14
CA ALA A 49 -0.89 1.09 1.23
C ALA A 49 -0.56 1.56 2.66
N HIS A 50 -1.49 2.27 3.31
CA HIS A 50 -1.32 2.67 4.70
C HIS A 50 -1.30 1.48 5.65
N LEU A 51 -2.21 0.51 5.49
CA LEU A 51 -2.28 -0.68 6.33
C LEU A 51 -1.04 -1.58 6.22
N ILE A 52 -0.41 -1.62 5.04
CA ILE A 52 0.87 -2.32 4.81
C ILE A 52 2.00 -1.62 5.53
N CYS A 53 2.08 -0.29 5.46
CA CYS A 53 3.05 0.49 6.21
C CYS A 53 2.90 0.28 7.74
N GLU A 54 1.67 0.10 8.23
CA GLU A 54 1.38 -0.23 9.63
C GLU A 54 1.53 -1.73 9.97
N HIS A 55 1.95 -2.57 9.02
CA HIS A 55 2.07 -4.02 9.18
C HIS A 55 0.75 -4.72 9.59
N LYS A 56 -0.41 -4.10 9.32
CA LYS A 56 -1.74 -4.64 9.62
C LYS A 56 -2.21 -5.68 8.60
N ILE A 57 -1.76 -5.55 7.35
CA ILE A 57 -2.04 -6.50 6.28
C ILE A 57 -0.75 -6.83 5.52
N LYS A 58 -0.71 -8.00 4.89
CA LYS A 58 0.45 -8.42 4.07
C LYS A 58 0.45 -7.70 2.72
N PRO A 59 1.62 -7.33 2.16
CA PRO A 59 1.71 -6.73 0.82
C PRO A 59 1.04 -7.55 -0.29
N GLN A 60 0.96 -8.87 -0.13
CA GLN A 60 0.28 -9.76 -1.08
C GLN A 60 -1.19 -9.38 -1.30
N VAL A 61 -1.87 -8.91 -0.25
CA VAL A 61 -3.27 -8.46 -0.31
C VAL A 61 -3.44 -7.28 -1.27
N PHE A 62 -2.42 -6.43 -1.38
CA PHE A 62 -2.43 -5.30 -2.34
C PHE A 62 -2.44 -5.80 -3.79
N ILE A 63 -1.66 -6.85 -4.08
CA ILE A 63 -1.57 -7.45 -5.42
C ILE A 63 -2.90 -8.15 -5.76
N ASP A 64 -3.46 -8.88 -4.79
CA ASP A 64 -4.74 -9.59 -4.97
C ASP A 64 -5.89 -8.59 -5.22
N ASN A 65 -5.92 -7.47 -4.48
CA ASN A 65 -6.92 -6.41 -4.67
C ASN A 65 -6.76 -5.65 -5.98
N LEU A 66 -5.52 -5.51 -6.50
CA LEU A 66 -5.28 -4.93 -7.81
C LEU A 66 -5.82 -5.83 -8.93
N GLY A 67 -5.64 -7.15 -8.80
CA GLY A 67 -6.13 -8.14 -9.77
C GLY A 67 -7.66 -8.28 -9.81
N ALA A 68 -8.34 -8.00 -8.70
CA ALA A 68 -9.80 -8.04 -8.58
C ALA A 68 -10.49 -6.71 -8.95
N HIS A 69 -9.72 -5.65 -9.25
CA HIS A 69 -10.31 -4.35 -9.53
C HIS A 69 -10.88 -4.30 -10.96
N PRO A 70 -12.13 -3.84 -11.17
CA PRO A 70 -12.82 -3.93 -12.45
C PRO A 70 -12.16 -3.16 -13.61
N GLU A 71 -11.31 -2.16 -13.34
CA GLU A 71 -10.48 -1.53 -14.40
C GLU A 71 -9.30 -2.40 -14.88
N PHE A 72 -8.83 -3.33 -14.04
CA PHE A 72 -7.68 -4.21 -14.34
C PHE A 72 -8.09 -5.64 -14.71
N GLU A 73 -9.39 -5.97 -14.71
CA GLU A 73 -9.94 -7.14 -15.41
C GLU A 73 -9.80 -6.99 -16.93
N GLN A 74 -8.56 -6.91 -17.42
CA GLN A 74 -8.26 -7.07 -18.83
C GLN A 74 -8.32 -8.55 -19.17
N LYS A 75 -9.45 -8.91 -19.78
CA LYS A 75 -9.68 -10.05 -20.68
C LYS A 75 -8.38 -10.81 -20.97
N THR A 76 -8.21 -11.96 -20.33
CA THR A 76 -7.26 -12.97 -20.80
C THR A 76 -7.68 -13.40 -22.20
N GLN A 77 -7.28 -12.66 -23.23
CA GLN A 77 -7.29 -13.15 -24.59
C GLN A 77 -6.29 -14.30 -24.62
N LYS A 78 -6.82 -15.52 -24.63
CA LYS A 78 -6.12 -16.74 -25.01
C LYS A 78 -5.24 -16.42 -26.23
N ARG A 79 -3.93 -16.46 -26.05
CA ARG A 79 -3.01 -16.62 -27.18
C ARG A 79 -3.29 -18.00 -27.77
N LEU A 80 -3.96 -18.01 -28.92
CA LEU A 80 -3.90 -19.10 -29.90
C LEU A 80 -2.52 -19.09 -30.55
#